data_AF-A0A2E7HE66-F1
#
_entry.id   AF-A0A2E7HE66-F1
#
_cell.length_a   1.000
_cell.length_b   1.000
_cell.length_c   1.000
_cell.angle_alpha   90.00
_cell.angle_beta   90.00
_cell.angle_gamma   90.00
#
_symmetry.space_group_name_H-M   'P 1'
#
loop_
_entity.id
_entity.type
_entity.pdbx_description
1 polymer ?
#
loop_
_entity_poly.entity_id
_entity_poly.type
_entity_poly.pdbx_seq_one_letter_code
_entity_poly.pdbx_strand_id
1 'polypeptide(L)'
;MVMIKLTMTKFAAALALSAAAFMALPAHASEHVCEPLLDETAQNITCTYTVATPVEVLVGGVARDTGINHEMRVKITAMNDETGEEFEASSGWREEDSAGTSLTLEAPGPYTITVSSLSMDGTPDGLEIEIVPLP
;
A
#
# COMPACT_ATOMS: atom_id res chain seq x y z
N MET A 1 64.52 38.69 41.36
CA MET A 1 63.07 38.41 41.37
C MET A 1 62.72 38.04 39.92
N VAL A 2 62.67 36.78 39.45
CA VAL A 2 62.07 35.52 39.98
C VAL A 2 60.58 35.78 40.27
N MET A 3 59.55 35.12 39.71
CA MET A 3 59.41 33.81 39.05
C MET A 3 58.11 33.73 38.22
N ILE A 4 58.09 32.71 37.34
CA ILE A 4 57.04 32.15 36.45
C ILE A 4 55.71 31.74 37.13
N LYS A 5 54.56 31.80 36.42
CA LYS A 5 53.65 30.63 36.26
C LYS A 5 52.60 30.74 35.14
N LEU A 6 52.50 29.63 34.39
CA LEU A 6 51.53 29.27 33.35
C LEU A 6 50.09 29.11 33.87
N THR A 7 49.11 29.28 32.98
CA THR A 7 48.05 28.27 32.76
C THR A 7 47.60 28.29 31.29
N MET A 8 47.69 27.12 30.64
CA MET A 8 47.03 26.83 29.38
C MET A 8 45.53 26.63 29.64
N THR A 9 44.67 27.24 28.82
CA THR A 9 43.34 26.68 28.49
C THR A 9 42.89 27.21 27.12
N LYS A 10 42.59 26.23 26.25
CA LYS A 10 42.09 26.36 24.88
C LYS A 10 40.85 27.26 24.82
N PHE A 11 40.66 28.06 23.75
CA PHE A 11 39.38 28.17 23.02
C PHE A 11 39.46 29.15 21.82
N ALA A 12 38.97 28.66 20.68
CA ALA A 12 38.30 29.34 19.56
C ALA A 12 39.03 30.39 18.69
N ALA A 13 39.31 30.00 17.44
CA ALA A 13 38.75 30.57 16.19
C ALA A 13 39.55 30.00 14.99
N ALA A 14 39.04 29.69 13.80
CA ALA A 14 37.73 29.44 13.23
C ALA A 14 38.01 29.09 11.75
N LEU A 15 37.50 27.96 11.26
CA LEU A 15 37.23 27.64 9.85
C LEU A 15 36.32 26.40 9.91
N ALA A 16 35.00 26.55 9.80
CA ALA A 16 34.24 26.47 8.55
C ALA A 16 34.47 25.10 7.85
N LEU A 17 33.49 24.27 7.52
CA LEU A 17 32.06 24.45 7.36
C LEU A 17 31.46 23.01 7.29
N SER A 18 30.31 22.82 7.94
CA SER A 18 29.30 21.80 7.63
C SER A 18 29.68 20.31 7.71
N ALA A 19 29.50 19.77 8.90
CA ALA A 19 28.86 18.47 9.03
C ALA A 19 27.41 18.56 8.50
N ALA A 20 27.19 18.07 7.29
CA ALA A 20 25.94 17.38 7.00
C ALA A 20 26.29 15.90 7.24
N ALA A 21 25.99 15.34 8.41
CA ALA A 21 24.67 14.79 8.67
C ALA A 21 24.09 14.22 7.36
N PHE A 22 24.70 13.13 6.88
CA PHE A 22 23.92 12.11 6.20
C PHE A 22 22.87 11.65 7.23
N MET A 23 21.76 12.38 7.27
CA MET A 23 20.49 11.81 7.62
C MET A 23 20.32 10.69 6.61
N ALA A 24 20.64 9.46 7.03
CA ALA A 24 20.06 8.30 6.40
C ALA A 24 18.55 8.51 6.54
N LEU A 25 17.93 9.03 5.50
CA LEU A 25 16.50 8.89 5.34
C LEU A 25 16.24 7.38 5.45
N PRO A 26 15.34 6.92 6.32
CA PRO A 26 14.74 5.63 6.10
C PRO A 26 14.04 5.74 4.75
N ALA A 27 14.66 5.17 3.72
CA ALA A 27 13.96 4.79 2.52
C ALA A 27 12.86 3.82 2.97
N HIS A 28 11.69 4.38 3.27
CA HIS A 28 10.45 3.62 3.30
C HIS A 28 10.16 3.29 1.83
N ALA A 29 10.97 2.39 1.27
CA ALA A 29 10.51 1.55 0.20
C ALA A 29 9.38 0.74 0.82
N SER A 30 8.16 1.26 0.71
CA SER A 30 6.98 0.44 0.86
C SER A 30 7.06 -0.52 -0.33
N GLU A 31 7.65 -1.69 -0.12
CA GLU A 31 7.62 -2.75 -1.10
C GLU A 31 6.16 -3.23 -1.18
N HIS A 32 5.44 -2.72 -2.16
CA HIS A 32 4.11 -3.22 -2.51
C HIS A 32 4.32 -4.58 -3.18
N VAL A 33 4.27 -5.65 -2.40
CA VAL A 33 4.33 -7.00 -2.94
C VAL A 33 2.90 -7.46 -3.14
N CYS A 34 2.44 -7.41 -4.40
CA CYS A 34 1.20 -8.05 -4.82
C CYS A 34 1.55 -9.37 -5.50
N GLU A 35 1.08 -10.48 -4.93
CA GLU A 35 1.23 -11.80 -5.50
C GLU A 35 -0.12 -12.24 -6.10
N PRO A 36 -0.17 -12.54 -7.41
CA PRO A 36 -1.36 -13.13 -8.01
C PRO A 36 -1.47 -14.59 -7.56
N LEU A 37 -2.56 -14.93 -6.88
CA LEU A 37 -2.99 -16.29 -6.62
C LEU A 37 -4.05 -16.66 -7.66
N LEU A 38 -3.60 -17.29 -8.74
CA LEU A 38 -4.46 -17.75 -9.82
C LEU A 38 -5.18 -19.04 -9.41
N ASP A 39 -6.43 -18.92 -8.97
CA ASP A 39 -7.41 -20.01 -9.00
C ASP A 39 -8.11 -19.99 -10.36
N GLU A 40 -8.26 -21.14 -11.01
CA GLU A 40 -8.81 -21.26 -12.38
C GLU A 40 -10.23 -20.68 -12.52
N THR A 41 -10.92 -20.45 -11.40
CA THR A 41 -12.31 -19.93 -11.36
C THR A 41 -12.43 -18.53 -10.74
N ALA A 42 -11.44 -18.06 -10.01
CA ALA A 42 -11.42 -16.75 -9.37
C ALA A 42 -9.99 -16.19 -9.39
N GLN A 43 -9.78 -15.04 -10.04
CA GLN A 43 -8.51 -14.35 -9.87
C GLN A 43 -8.53 -13.70 -8.48
N ASN A 44 -7.61 -14.15 -7.64
CA ASN A 44 -7.33 -13.54 -6.35
C ASN A 44 -5.97 -12.86 -6.43
N ILE A 45 -5.90 -11.60 -6.02
CA ILE A 45 -4.64 -10.88 -5.87
C ILE A 45 -4.51 -10.52 -4.39
N THR A 46 -3.44 -10.99 -3.76
CA THR A 46 -3.14 -10.65 -2.37
C THR A 46 -1.96 -9.68 -2.36
N CYS A 47 -2.15 -8.54 -1.69
CA CYS A 47 -1.15 -7.50 -1.50
C CYS A 47 -0.96 -7.26 -0.01
N THR A 48 0.28 -7.07 0.43
CA THR A 48 0.56 -6.53 1.76
C THR A 48 0.86 -5.04 1.65
N TYR A 49 0.25 -4.24 2.53
CA TYR A 49 0.42 -2.79 2.53
C TYR A 49 0.47 -2.25 3.95
N THR A 50 1.42 -1.35 4.24
CA THR A 50 1.50 -0.67 5.54
C THR A 50 0.92 0.74 5.43
N VAL A 51 -0.24 0.95 6.05
CA VAL A 51 -0.94 2.23 6.10
C VAL A 51 -0.25 3.13 7.12
N ALA A 52 0.34 4.24 6.67
CA ALA A 52 0.89 5.29 7.52
C ALA A 52 -0.05 6.51 7.64
N THR A 53 -0.82 6.77 6.60
CA THR A 53 -1.89 7.78 6.50
C THR A 53 -3.11 7.12 5.89
N PRO A 54 -4.33 7.63 6.11
CA PRO A 54 -5.53 7.06 5.50
C PRO A 54 -5.36 6.88 3.99
N VAL A 55 -5.80 5.74 3.47
CA VAL A 55 -5.73 5.41 2.04
C VAL A 55 -7.08 4.93 1.53
N GLU A 56 -7.33 5.13 0.24
CA GLU A 56 -8.41 4.49 -0.49
C GLU A 56 -7.81 3.44 -1.43
N VAL A 57 -8.27 2.20 -1.29
CA VAL A 57 -7.94 1.09 -2.19
C VAL A 57 -9.01 1.06 -3.26
N LEU A 58 -8.63 1.32 -4.50
CA LEU A 58 -9.48 1.27 -5.68
C LEU A 58 -9.21 -0.04 -6.43
N VAL A 59 -10.26 -0.74 -6.83
CA VAL A 59 -10.13 -1.91 -7.68
C VAL A 59 -11.10 -1.83 -8.84
N GLY A 60 -10.58 -2.09 -10.04
CA GLY A 60 -11.34 -2.31 -11.26
C GLY A 60 -11.08 -3.71 -11.80
N GLY A 61 -12.14 -4.37 -12.27
CA GLY A 61 -12.09 -5.62 -13.02
C GLY A 61 -12.75 -5.43 -14.37
N VAL A 62 -12.20 -6.08 -15.40
CA VAL A 62 -12.78 -6.12 -16.75
C VAL A 62 -13.25 -7.54 -17.04
N ALA A 63 -14.55 -7.68 -17.29
CA ALA A 63 -15.16 -8.95 -17.64
C ALA A 63 -14.77 -9.34 -19.06
N ARG A 64 -14.49 -10.63 -19.24
CA ARG A 64 -14.32 -11.20 -20.57
C ARG A 64 -15.69 -11.35 -21.23
N ASP A 65 -15.88 -10.78 -22.41
CA ASP A 65 -17.10 -10.99 -23.18
C ASP A 65 -17.10 -12.39 -23.83
N THR A 66 -17.95 -13.27 -23.33
CA THR A 66 -18.18 -14.64 -23.85
C THR A 66 -19.48 -14.74 -24.65
N GLY A 67 -20.31 -13.70 -24.65
CA GLY A 67 -21.63 -13.65 -25.31
C GLY A 67 -22.75 -14.45 -24.64
N ILE A 68 -22.57 -14.99 -23.42
CA ILE A 68 -23.55 -15.89 -22.77
C ILE A 68 -24.08 -15.29 -21.44
N ASN A 69 -23.27 -14.57 -20.67
CA ASN A 69 -23.61 -13.67 -19.56
C ASN A 69 -22.32 -12.93 -19.12
N HIS A 70 -22.30 -11.59 -19.09
CA HIS A 70 -21.11 -10.82 -18.70
C HIS A 70 -21.21 -10.22 -17.30
N GLU A 71 -21.82 -10.96 -16.37
CA GLU A 71 -21.86 -10.54 -14.97
C GLU A 71 -20.49 -10.71 -14.28
N MET A 72 -20.02 -9.62 -13.69
CA MET A 72 -18.81 -9.59 -12.87
C MET A 72 -19.08 -8.97 -11.50
N ARG A 73 -18.37 -9.49 -10.51
CA ARG A 73 -18.25 -8.93 -9.17
C ARG A 73 -16.79 -8.83 -8.77
N VAL A 74 -16.41 -7.69 -8.21
CA VAL A 74 -15.13 -7.49 -7.53
C VAL A 74 -15.39 -7.29 -6.05
N LYS A 75 -14.56 -7.92 -5.22
CA LYS A 75 -14.59 -7.82 -3.76
C LYS A 75 -13.19 -7.49 -3.24
N ILE A 76 -13.10 -6.52 -2.35
CA ILE A 76 -11.91 -6.17 -1.59
C ILE A 76 -12.14 -6.60 -0.14
N THR A 77 -11.21 -7.36 0.41
CA THR A 77 -11.11 -7.63 1.85
C THR A 77 -9.76 -7.11 2.33
N ALA A 78 -9.73 -6.33 3.40
CA ALA A 78 -8.50 -5.90 4.05
C ALA A 78 -8.54 -6.30 5.52
N MET A 79 -7.52 -7.00 5.99
CA MET A 79 -7.36 -7.37 7.40
C MET A 79 -6.19 -6.59 7.97
N ASN A 80 -6.42 -5.87 9.08
CA ASN A 80 -5.32 -5.29 9.84
C ASN A 80 -4.61 -6.41 10.62
N ASP A 81 -3.35 -6.67 10.31
CA ASP A 81 -2.62 -7.82 10.86
C ASP A 81 -2.28 -7.66 12.35
N GLU A 82 -2.30 -6.43 12.87
CA GLU A 82 -2.06 -6.14 14.30
C GLU A 82 -3.34 -6.25 15.13
N THR A 83 -4.45 -5.68 14.64
CA THR A 83 -5.71 -5.63 15.40
C THR A 83 -6.63 -6.81 15.11
N GLY A 84 -6.44 -7.49 13.97
CA GLY A 84 -7.34 -8.53 13.47
C GLY A 84 -8.67 -8.00 12.94
N GLU A 85 -8.80 -6.67 12.78
CA GLU A 85 -10.02 -6.05 12.24
C GLU A 85 -10.11 -6.27 10.72
N GLU A 86 -11.28 -6.71 10.26
CA GLU A 86 -11.56 -6.98 8.86
C GLU A 86 -12.48 -5.89 8.26
N PHE A 87 -12.10 -5.42 7.09
CA PHE A 87 -12.82 -4.43 6.30
C PHE A 87 -13.17 -5.03 4.94
N GLU A 88 -14.37 -4.76 4.44
CA GLU A 88 -14.87 -5.34 3.19
C GLU A 88 -15.56 -4.28 2.32
N ALA A 89 -15.31 -4.34 1.02
CA ALA A 89 -16.08 -3.64 -0.01
C ALA A 89 -16.36 -4.55 -1.20
N SER A 90 -17.46 -4.31 -1.91
CA SER A 90 -17.85 -5.13 -3.06
C SER A 90 -18.65 -4.30 -4.06
N SER A 91 -18.36 -4.48 -5.35
CA SER A 91 -19.09 -3.82 -6.45
C SER A 91 -20.54 -4.28 -6.58
N GLY A 92 -20.85 -5.46 -6.02
CA GLY A 92 -22.02 -6.25 -6.37
C GLY A 92 -21.85 -6.93 -7.73
N TRP A 93 -22.85 -7.71 -8.15
CA TRP A 93 -22.92 -8.22 -9.52
C TRP A 93 -23.32 -7.09 -10.46
N ARG A 94 -22.58 -6.94 -11.56
CA ARG A 94 -22.81 -5.93 -12.60
C ARG A 94 -22.87 -6.63 -13.95
N GLU A 95 -23.96 -6.42 -14.68
CA GLU A 95 -24.15 -6.84 -16.09
C GLU A 95 -23.42 -5.86 -17.04
N GLU A 96 -22.18 -5.51 -16.73
CA GLU A 96 -21.38 -4.57 -17.51
C GLU A 96 -19.96 -5.11 -17.67
N ASP A 97 -19.31 -4.74 -18.77
CA ASP A 97 -17.94 -5.18 -19.09
C ASP A 97 -16.89 -4.75 -18.04
N SER A 98 -17.27 -3.92 -17.06
CA SER A 98 -16.43 -3.49 -15.96
C SER A 98 -17.15 -3.52 -14.62
N ALA A 99 -16.45 -3.98 -13.58
CA ALA A 99 -16.89 -3.90 -12.20
C ALA A 99 -15.82 -3.19 -11.36
N GLY A 100 -16.23 -2.22 -10.54
CA GLY A 100 -15.31 -1.48 -9.68
C GLY A 100 -15.85 -1.27 -8.28
N THR A 101 -14.96 -1.23 -7.29
CA THR A 101 -15.29 -0.89 -5.90
C THR A 101 -14.10 -0.22 -5.22
N SER A 102 -14.36 0.49 -4.13
CA SER A 102 -13.31 1.07 -3.30
C SER A 102 -13.47 0.70 -1.83
N LEU A 103 -12.36 0.73 -1.09
CA LEU A 103 -12.31 0.51 0.35
C LEU A 103 -11.36 1.51 1.01
N THR A 104 -11.85 2.24 2.01
CA THR A 104 -11.04 3.19 2.78
C THR A 104 -10.44 2.51 4.01
N LEU A 105 -9.12 2.67 4.20
CA LEU A 105 -8.39 2.21 5.39
C LEU A 105 -7.90 3.43 6.17
N GLU A 106 -8.54 3.71 7.31
CA GLU A 106 -8.24 4.90 8.12
C GLU A 106 -7.19 4.64 9.20
N ALA A 107 -7.19 3.44 9.79
CA ALA A 107 -6.30 3.12 10.89
C ALA A 107 -4.89 2.80 10.35
N PRO A 108 -3.84 3.34 11.00
CA PRO A 108 -2.47 3.00 10.63
C PRO A 108 -2.15 1.56 11.04
N GLY A 109 -1.31 0.89 10.25
CA GLY A 109 -0.87 -0.48 10.55
C GLY A 109 -0.58 -1.30 9.30
N PRO A 110 -0.06 -2.53 9.47
CA PRO A 110 0.06 -3.50 8.39
C PRO A 110 -1.30 -4.09 8.03
N TYR A 111 -1.60 -4.15 6.74
CA TYR A 111 -2.80 -4.76 6.19
C TYR A 111 -2.46 -5.84 5.18
N THR A 112 -3.16 -6.95 5.28
CA THR A 112 -3.28 -7.94 4.20
C THR A 112 -4.53 -7.63 3.38
N ILE A 113 -4.35 -7.14 2.16
CA ILE A 113 -5.42 -6.81 1.21
C ILE A 113 -5.58 -7.98 0.24
N THR A 114 -6.78 -8.54 0.17
CA THR A 114 -7.14 -9.57 -0.81
C THR A 114 -8.23 -9.03 -1.71
N VAL A 115 -7.93 -9.01 -3.00
CA VAL A 115 -8.86 -8.67 -4.06
C VAL A 115 -9.29 -9.94 -4.75
N SER A 116 -10.59 -10.15 -4.87
CA SER A 116 -11.16 -11.29 -5.58
C SER A 116 -12.11 -10.81 -6.66
N SER A 117 -12.02 -11.44 -7.82
CA SER A 117 -12.99 -11.30 -8.88
C SER A 117 -13.77 -12.59 -9.06
N LEU A 118 -15.07 -12.46 -9.20
CA LEU A 118 -15.96 -13.54 -9.59
C LEU A 118 -16.63 -13.11 -10.89
N SER A 119 -16.58 -13.95 -11.91
CA SER A 119 -17.38 -13.80 -13.11
C SER A 119 -18.19 -15.08 -13.31
N MET A 120 -19.44 -14.92 -13.73
CA MET A 120 -20.37 -16.06 -13.88
C MET A 120 -19.95 -17.00 -15.01
N ASP A 121 -19.31 -16.46 -16.04
CA ASP A 121 -19.05 -17.17 -17.29
C ASP A 121 -17.58 -17.51 -17.52
N GLY A 122 -16.69 -17.06 -16.64
CA GLY A 122 -15.28 -17.41 -16.74
C GLY A 122 -14.34 -16.50 -15.97
N THR A 123 -13.07 -16.52 -16.39
CA THR A 123 -11.99 -15.75 -15.77
C THR A 123 -12.04 -14.28 -16.25
N PRO A 124 -11.80 -13.28 -15.38
CA PRO A 124 -11.63 -11.88 -15.80
C PRO A 124 -10.54 -11.73 -16.85
N ASP A 125 -10.67 -10.75 -17.73
CA ASP A 125 -9.59 -10.36 -18.64
C ASP A 125 -8.50 -9.57 -17.90
N GLY A 126 -8.86 -8.88 -16.82
CA GLY A 126 -7.89 -8.20 -15.98
C GLY A 126 -8.47 -7.72 -14.65
N LEU A 127 -7.56 -7.56 -13.70
CA LEU A 127 -7.79 -6.87 -12.42
C LEU A 127 -6.71 -5.82 -12.25
N GLU A 128 -7.13 -4.61 -11.90
CA GLU A 128 -6.27 -3.47 -11.60
C GLU A 128 -6.53 -3.01 -10.17
N ILE A 129 -5.46 -2.81 -9.40
CA ILE A 129 -5.50 -2.35 -8.02
C ILE A 129 -4.68 -1.08 -7.93
N GLU A 130 -5.28 -0.03 -7.39
CA GLU A 130 -4.62 1.24 -7.12
C GLU A 130 -4.81 1.59 -5.64
N ILE A 131 -3.74 1.99 -4.96
CA ILE A 131 -3.78 2.44 -3.57
C ILE A 131 -3.47 3.94 -3.56
N VAL A 132 -4.46 4.74 -3.23
CA VAL A 132 -4.38 6.21 -3.29
C VAL A 132 -4.30 6.77 -1.86
N PRO A 133 -3.27 7.57 -1.52
CA PRO A 133 -3.24 8.29 -0.26
C PRO A 133 -4.38 9.32 -0.19
N LEU A 134 -5.13 9.33 0.91
CA LEU A 134 -6.12 10.36 1.20
C LEU A 134 -5.48 11.54 1.95
N PRO A 135 -5.98 12.77 1.73
CA PRO A 135 -5.49 13.98 2.39
C PRO A 135 -5.77 14.02 3.91
#